data_AF-X1IMV4-F1
#
_entry.id   AF-X1IMV4-F1
#
_cell.length_a   1.000
_cell.length_b   1.000
_cell.length_c   1.000
_cell.angle_alpha   90.00
_cell.angle_beta   90.00
_cell.angle_gamma   90.00
#
_symmetry.space_group_name_H-M   'P 1'
#
loop_
_entity.id
_entity.type
_entity.pdbx_description
1 polymer ?
#
loop_
_entity_poly.entity_id
_entity_poly.type
_entity_poly.pdbx_seq_one_letter_code
_entity_poly.pdbx_strand_id
1 'polypeptide(L)'
;ISDELLKLHAWIITEGSNSKRKVNWNNNYTITQSEKANSKYCKEIDELFKKLKWKVYKSRRKGIRKHERSWHINVSYSKNIYLEDNYKIIPLWMLQKLSLRQLKILYIELMKGDGSKRDAHYYASGNLARDRFQYLCILLGKATLKGKKYVTSRIGKYTSIATSRFPKRKTKYSGIVWCPTIANGFVVVRRNGKPFISGNSAYPSMITN
;
A
#
# COMPACT_ATOMS: atom_id res chain seq x y z
N ILE A 1 0.90 -17.23 -1.79
CA ILE A 1 1.09 -16.57 -3.11
C ILE A 1 2.58 -16.47 -3.41
N SER A 2 3.01 -16.64 -4.67
CA SER A 2 4.42 -16.45 -5.05
C SER A 2 4.81 -14.98 -5.06
N ASP A 3 6.11 -14.69 -5.02
CA ASP A 3 6.62 -13.33 -5.05
C ASP A 3 6.37 -12.67 -6.41
N GLU A 4 6.53 -13.39 -7.51
CA GLU A 4 6.27 -12.90 -8.86
C GLU A 4 4.81 -12.46 -9.00
N LEU A 5 3.90 -13.27 -8.47
CA LEU A 5 2.48 -12.97 -8.53
C LEU A 5 2.14 -11.80 -7.62
N LEU A 6 2.73 -11.72 -6.41
CA LEU A 6 2.58 -10.56 -5.52
C LEU A 6 3.08 -9.26 -6.16
N LYS A 7 4.23 -9.29 -6.83
CA LYS A 7 4.76 -8.14 -7.58
C LYS A 7 3.81 -7.72 -8.70
N LEU A 8 3.25 -8.69 -9.44
CA LEU A 8 2.25 -8.41 -10.47
C LEU A 8 0.99 -7.76 -9.88
N HIS A 9 0.51 -8.22 -8.71
CA HIS A 9 -0.64 -7.60 -8.04
C HIS A 9 -0.37 -6.14 -7.70
N ALA A 10 0.83 -5.81 -7.20
CA ALA A 10 1.22 -4.43 -6.93
C ALA A 10 1.18 -3.56 -8.19
N TRP A 11 1.68 -4.07 -9.33
CA TRP A 11 1.59 -3.36 -10.62
C TRP A 11 0.16 -3.19 -11.12
N ILE A 12 -0.74 -4.15 -10.87
CA ILE A 12 -2.16 -3.99 -11.20
C ILE A 12 -2.81 -2.93 -10.30
N ILE A 13 -2.49 -2.94 -9.00
CA ILE A 13 -2.99 -1.93 -8.05
C ILE A 13 -2.58 -0.53 -8.50
N THR A 14 -1.33 -0.30 -8.87
CA THR A 14 -0.83 1.05 -9.21
C THR A 14 -1.15 1.44 -10.65
N GLU A 15 -0.72 0.63 -11.61
CA GLU A 15 -0.71 0.94 -13.05
C GLU A 15 -1.82 0.23 -13.83
N GLY A 16 -2.65 -0.57 -13.15
CA GLY A 16 -3.69 -1.35 -13.78
C GLY A 16 -4.91 -0.53 -14.20
N SER A 17 -5.52 -0.97 -15.29
CA SER A 17 -6.87 -0.64 -15.71
C SER A 17 -7.66 -1.94 -15.84
N ASN A 18 -8.94 -1.92 -15.47
CA ASN A 18 -9.84 -3.05 -15.71
C ASN A 18 -10.96 -2.58 -16.63
N SER A 19 -11.11 -3.23 -17.78
CA SER A 19 -12.31 -3.09 -18.61
C SER A 19 -13.27 -4.22 -18.29
N LYS A 20 -14.38 -3.92 -17.59
CA LYS A 20 -15.49 -4.85 -17.49
C LYS A 20 -16.13 -4.95 -18.87
N ARG A 21 -15.95 -6.07 -19.59
CA ARG A 21 -16.73 -6.33 -20.81
C ARG A 21 -18.14 -6.75 -20.38
N LYS A 22 -19.17 -6.02 -20.82
CA LYS A 22 -20.58 -6.29 -20.50
C LYS A 22 -21.05 -7.73 -20.77
N VAL A 23 -20.34 -8.47 -21.63
CA VAL A 23 -20.80 -9.77 -22.15
C VAL A 23 -20.13 -10.97 -21.48
N ASN A 24 -19.03 -10.78 -20.74
CA ASN A 24 -18.38 -11.85 -19.98
C ASN A 24 -17.82 -11.25 -18.68
N TRP A 25 -18.27 -11.76 -17.54
CA TRP A 25 -17.94 -11.31 -16.16
C TRP A 25 -16.45 -11.40 -15.78
N ASN A 26 -15.57 -11.64 -16.74
CA ASN A 26 -14.15 -11.77 -16.49
C ASN A 26 -13.45 -10.42 -16.62
N ASN A 27 -12.69 -10.07 -15.59
CA ASN A 27 -11.90 -8.85 -15.55
C ASN A 27 -10.72 -8.94 -16.54
N ASN A 28 -10.67 -7.99 -17.48
CA ASN A 28 -9.52 -7.82 -18.37
C ASN A 28 -8.62 -6.74 -17.78
N TYR A 29 -7.59 -7.19 -17.06
CA TYR A 29 -6.58 -6.30 -16.50
C TYR A 29 -5.54 -5.93 -17.54
N THR A 30 -5.26 -4.64 -17.62
CA THR A 30 -4.19 -4.07 -18.45
C THR A 30 -3.29 -3.21 -17.59
N ILE A 31 -2.00 -3.53 -17.55
CA ILE A 31 -0.97 -2.67 -16.93
C ILE A 31 -0.46 -1.73 -18.00
N THR A 32 -0.30 -0.44 -17.70
CA THR A 32 0.30 0.53 -18.63
C THR A 32 1.43 1.28 -17.95
N GLN A 33 2.58 1.44 -18.61
CA GLN A 33 3.71 2.18 -18.06
C GLN A 33 4.44 2.97 -19.16
N SER A 34 4.99 4.12 -18.77
CA SER A 34 5.79 4.98 -19.66
C SER A 34 7.17 4.37 -19.90
N GLU A 35 7.43 3.93 -21.12
CA GLU A 35 8.75 3.46 -21.56
C GLU A 35 9.77 4.61 -21.63
N LYS A 36 9.32 5.85 -21.86
CA LYS A 36 10.20 7.02 -21.88
C LYS A 36 10.68 7.41 -20.48
N ALA A 37 9.78 7.46 -19.50
CA ALA A 37 10.13 7.88 -18.14
C ALA A 37 10.63 6.71 -17.28
N ASN A 38 10.08 5.51 -17.49
CA ASN A 38 10.21 4.36 -16.59
C ASN A 38 10.61 3.08 -17.36
N SER A 39 11.53 3.19 -18.33
CA SER A 39 12.01 2.07 -19.16
C SER A 39 12.46 0.85 -18.35
N LYS A 40 13.12 1.09 -17.21
CA LYS A 40 13.50 0.08 -16.22
C LYS A 40 12.29 -0.75 -15.76
N TYR A 41 11.21 -0.09 -15.35
CA TYR A 41 10.02 -0.79 -14.85
C TYR A 41 9.29 -1.53 -15.96
N CYS A 42 9.32 -1.03 -17.19
CA CYS A 42 8.83 -1.79 -18.35
C CYS A 42 9.59 -3.12 -18.54
N LYS A 43 10.91 -3.13 -18.32
CA LYS A 43 11.72 -4.36 -18.35
C LYS A 43 11.37 -5.31 -17.19
N GLU A 44 11.21 -4.78 -15.99
CA GLU A 44 10.80 -5.57 -14.82
C GLU A 44 9.42 -6.24 -15.02
N ILE A 45 8.44 -5.51 -15.59
CA ILE A 45 7.12 -6.05 -15.92
C ILE A 45 7.23 -7.17 -16.97
N ASP A 46 8.06 -6.98 -18.00
CA ASP A 46 8.32 -8.02 -19.01
C ASP A 46 8.91 -9.29 -18.39
N GLU A 47 9.88 -9.15 -17.48
CA GLU A 47 10.50 -10.28 -16.77
C GLU A 47 9.51 -10.99 -15.85
N LEU A 48 8.61 -10.25 -15.18
CA LEU A 48 7.56 -10.85 -14.37
C LEU A 48 6.67 -11.78 -15.19
N PHE A 49 6.19 -11.33 -16.35
CA PHE A 49 5.36 -12.18 -17.22
C PHE A 49 6.13 -13.40 -17.76
N LYS A 50 7.43 -13.26 -18.06
CA LYS A 50 8.30 -14.38 -18.44
C LYS A 50 8.40 -15.42 -17.32
N LYS A 51 8.69 -14.99 -16.08
CA LYS A 51 8.81 -15.88 -14.91
C LYS A 51 7.50 -16.58 -14.57
N LEU A 52 6.38 -15.87 -14.70
CA LEU A 52 5.05 -16.45 -14.52
C LEU A 52 4.63 -17.39 -15.66
N LYS A 53 5.36 -17.38 -16.79
CA LYS A 53 5.00 -18.07 -18.04
C LYS A 53 3.62 -17.65 -18.56
N TRP A 54 3.25 -16.38 -18.35
CA TRP A 54 1.96 -15.84 -18.79
C TRP A 54 2.08 -15.20 -20.17
N LYS A 55 1.22 -15.62 -21.10
CA LYS A 55 1.12 -15.00 -22.42
C LYS A 55 0.29 -13.72 -22.33
N VAL A 56 0.91 -12.59 -22.64
CA VAL A 56 0.27 -11.27 -22.62
C VAL A 56 0.34 -10.61 -23.99
N TYR A 57 -0.74 -9.95 -24.39
CA TYR A 57 -0.72 -9.10 -25.57
C TYR A 57 -0.09 -7.76 -25.20
N LYS A 58 0.91 -7.32 -25.97
CA LYS A 58 1.61 -6.06 -25.73
C LYS A 58 1.22 -5.07 -26.82
N SER A 59 0.85 -3.86 -26.42
CA SER A 59 0.55 -2.77 -27.35
C SER A 59 1.29 -1.50 -26.96
N ARG A 60 1.50 -0.61 -27.93
CA ARG A 60 1.89 0.77 -27.69
C ARG A 60 0.72 1.69 -28.03
N ARG A 61 0.55 2.75 -27.24
CA ARG A 61 -0.42 3.80 -27.56
C ARG A 61 0.04 4.55 -28.83
N LYS A 62 -0.88 5.25 -29.49
CA LYS A 62 -0.57 6.13 -30.64
C LYS A 62 -0.54 7.60 -30.19
N GLY A 63 -0.02 8.48 -31.03
CA GLY A 63 -0.01 9.93 -30.81
C GLY A 63 0.95 10.37 -29.69
N ILE A 64 0.53 11.38 -28.91
CA ILE A 64 1.35 11.99 -27.85
C ILE A 64 1.81 10.97 -26.80
N ARG A 65 1.01 9.92 -26.57
CA ARG A 65 1.30 8.85 -25.62
C ARG A 65 2.05 7.66 -26.23
N LYS A 66 2.68 7.81 -27.40
CA LYS A 66 3.41 6.71 -28.10
C LYS A 66 4.47 5.99 -27.28
N HIS A 67 4.92 6.61 -26.19
CA HIS A 67 5.88 6.05 -25.25
C HIS A 67 5.26 5.20 -24.15
N GLU A 68 3.93 5.08 -24.08
CA GLU A 68 3.25 4.19 -23.15
C GLU A 68 3.15 2.79 -23.74
N ARG A 69 3.61 1.81 -22.95
CA ARG A 69 3.49 0.39 -23.24
C ARG A 69 2.42 -0.21 -22.36
N SER A 70 1.57 -1.05 -22.94
CA SER A 70 0.50 -1.73 -22.23
C SER A 70 0.65 -3.25 -22.36
N TRP A 71 0.41 -3.95 -21.26
CA TRP A 71 0.36 -5.41 -21.18
C TRP A 71 -1.06 -5.82 -20.84
N HIS A 72 -1.75 -6.42 -21.80
CA HIS A 72 -3.10 -6.93 -21.65
C HIS A 72 -3.04 -8.37 -21.18
N ILE A 73 -3.49 -8.59 -19.94
CA ILE A 73 -3.46 -9.90 -19.30
C ILE A 73 -4.59 -10.74 -19.88
N ASN A 74 -4.26 -11.94 -20.37
CA ASN A 74 -5.26 -12.85 -20.90
C ASN A 74 -6.25 -13.24 -19.78
N VAL A 75 -7.53 -13.23 -20.13
CA VAL A 75 -8.64 -13.54 -19.25
C VAL A 75 -8.52 -14.88 -18.51
N SER A 76 -7.88 -15.88 -19.13
CA SER A 76 -7.62 -17.19 -18.52
C SER A 76 -6.75 -17.14 -17.25
N TYR A 77 -5.95 -16.07 -17.09
CA TYR A 77 -5.12 -15.86 -15.91
C TYR A 77 -5.83 -15.05 -14.81
N SER A 78 -7.02 -14.49 -15.08
CA SER A 78 -7.77 -13.67 -14.12
C SER A 78 -8.09 -14.41 -12.82
N LYS A 79 -8.31 -15.74 -12.89
CA LYS A 79 -8.52 -16.61 -11.71
C LYS A 79 -7.34 -16.64 -10.73
N ASN A 80 -6.15 -16.23 -11.18
CA ASN A 80 -4.94 -16.14 -10.34
C ASN A 80 -4.70 -14.72 -9.82
N ILE A 81 -5.61 -13.77 -10.08
CA ILE A 81 -5.54 -12.39 -9.59
C ILE A 81 -6.48 -12.26 -8.40
N TYR A 82 -5.91 -12.28 -7.21
CA TYR A 82 -6.57 -12.26 -5.92
C TYR A 82 -6.70 -10.82 -5.37
N LEU A 83 -7.35 -9.95 -6.15
CA LEU A 83 -7.62 -8.56 -5.79
C LEU A 83 -9.09 -8.35 -5.38
N GLU A 84 -9.36 -7.28 -4.64
CA GLU A 84 -10.74 -6.85 -4.37
C GLU A 84 -11.41 -6.34 -5.66
N ASP A 85 -12.74 -6.25 -5.67
CA ASP A 85 -13.51 -5.69 -6.78
C ASP A 85 -12.98 -4.32 -7.22
N ASN A 86 -12.64 -3.50 -6.22
CA ASN A 86 -11.81 -2.33 -6.44
C ASN A 86 -10.33 -2.73 -6.39
N TYR A 87 -9.83 -3.17 -7.53
CA TYR A 87 -8.45 -3.62 -7.70
C TYR A 87 -7.38 -2.55 -7.39
N LYS A 88 -7.77 -1.27 -7.25
CA LYS A 88 -6.90 -0.17 -6.79
C LYS A 88 -6.67 -0.16 -5.27
N ILE A 89 -7.28 -1.09 -4.54
CA ILE A 89 -7.17 -1.23 -3.09
C ILE A 89 -6.35 -2.47 -2.78
N ILE A 90 -5.38 -2.35 -1.86
CA ILE A 90 -4.63 -3.50 -1.36
C ILE A 90 -5.61 -4.40 -0.58
N PRO A 91 -5.80 -5.66 -0.99
CA PRO A 91 -6.73 -6.56 -0.32
C PRO A 91 -6.36 -6.78 1.15
N LEU A 92 -7.36 -6.84 2.02
CA LEU A 92 -7.13 -7.04 3.45
C LEU A 92 -6.38 -8.35 3.76
N TRP A 93 -6.66 -9.41 2.99
CA TRP A 93 -5.97 -10.70 3.16
C TRP A 93 -4.45 -10.58 2.94
N MET A 94 -3.98 -9.68 2.07
CA MET A 94 -2.56 -9.45 1.86
C MET A 94 -1.91 -8.88 3.12
N LEU A 95 -2.59 -7.95 3.80
CA LEU A 95 -2.09 -7.33 5.02
C LEU A 95 -2.12 -8.27 6.22
N GLN A 96 -3.07 -9.21 6.24
CA GLN A 96 -3.27 -10.15 7.35
C GLN A 96 -2.45 -11.44 7.21
N LYS A 97 -2.18 -11.90 5.99
CA LYS A 97 -1.62 -13.25 5.74
C LYS A 97 -0.21 -13.26 5.14
N LEU A 98 0.25 -12.15 4.54
CA LEU A 98 1.61 -12.13 3.98
C LEU A 98 2.66 -12.05 5.08
N SER A 99 3.76 -12.78 4.90
CA SER A 99 4.94 -12.66 5.76
C SER A 99 5.53 -11.25 5.71
N LEU A 100 6.31 -10.86 6.74
CA LEU A 100 7.01 -9.56 6.76
C LEU A 100 7.88 -9.35 5.51
N ARG A 101 8.52 -10.42 5.02
CA ARG A 101 9.32 -10.41 3.78
C ARG A 101 8.46 -10.04 2.56
N GLN A 102 7.28 -10.63 2.45
CA GLN A 102 6.34 -10.35 1.36
C GLN A 102 5.70 -8.97 1.48
N LEU A 103 5.37 -8.50 2.68
CA LEU A 103 4.91 -7.13 2.89
C LEU A 103 5.98 -6.11 2.44
N LYS A 104 7.27 -6.40 2.68
CA LYS A 104 8.38 -5.57 2.16
C LYS A 104 8.40 -5.54 0.63
N ILE A 105 8.22 -6.70 -0.02
CA ILE A 105 8.12 -6.78 -1.49
C ILE A 105 6.93 -5.94 -1.99
N LEU A 106 5.75 -6.15 -1.41
CA LEU A 106 4.53 -5.43 -1.78
C LEU A 106 4.73 -3.91 -1.67
N TYR A 107 5.29 -3.43 -0.55
CA TYR A 107 5.59 -2.01 -0.35
C TYR A 107 6.54 -1.48 -1.43
N ILE A 108 7.63 -2.19 -1.72
CA ILE A 108 8.63 -1.76 -2.71
C ILE A 108 7.99 -1.62 -4.09
N GLU A 109 7.21 -2.61 -4.53
CA GLU A 109 6.57 -2.57 -5.85
C GLU A 109 5.47 -1.50 -5.96
N LEU A 110 4.64 -1.33 -4.92
CA LEU A 110 3.65 -0.25 -4.89
C LEU A 110 4.33 1.12 -5.01
N MET A 111 5.48 1.31 -4.34
CA MET A 111 6.27 2.54 -4.43
C MET A 111 6.96 2.75 -5.78
N LYS A 112 7.13 1.71 -6.62
CA LYS A 112 7.64 1.88 -7.98
C LYS A 112 6.59 2.48 -8.92
N GLY A 113 5.31 2.14 -8.74
CA GLY A 113 4.21 2.67 -9.53
C GLY A 113 3.81 4.08 -9.09
N ASP A 114 3.17 4.18 -7.92
CA ASP A 114 2.58 5.45 -7.44
C ASP A 114 3.43 6.16 -6.36
N GLY A 115 4.70 5.78 -6.22
CA GLY A 115 5.59 6.34 -5.21
C GLY A 115 6.46 7.50 -5.72
N SER A 116 6.71 8.48 -4.84
CA SER A 116 7.72 9.53 -5.03
C SER A 116 8.91 9.28 -4.09
N LYS A 117 10.10 9.05 -4.65
CA LYS A 117 11.34 8.91 -3.87
C LYS A 117 11.74 10.20 -3.16
N ARG A 118 11.46 11.35 -3.78
CA ARG A 118 11.79 12.67 -3.23
C ARG A 118 11.04 12.94 -1.92
N ASP A 119 9.75 12.63 -1.93
CA ASP A 119 8.84 13.03 -0.85
C ASP A 119 8.49 11.86 0.11
N ALA A 120 8.94 10.65 -0.24
CA ALA A 120 8.53 9.40 0.42
C ALA A 120 7.00 9.27 0.50
N HIS A 121 6.32 9.69 -0.57
CA HIS A 121 4.86 9.69 -0.70
C HIS A 121 4.41 8.53 -1.58
N TYR A 122 3.32 7.88 -1.19
CA TYR A 122 2.51 7.02 -2.04
C TYR A 122 1.21 7.73 -2.39
N TYR A 123 0.94 7.93 -3.67
CA TYR A 123 -0.25 8.64 -4.15
C TYR A 123 -1.40 7.66 -4.38
N ALA A 124 -2.60 8.01 -3.90
CA ALA A 124 -3.81 7.25 -4.18
C ALA A 124 -5.03 8.17 -4.04
N SER A 125 -6.00 8.04 -4.95
CA SER A 125 -7.20 8.89 -4.98
C SER A 125 -8.24 8.47 -3.92
N GLY A 126 -8.40 7.17 -3.68
CA GLY A 126 -9.38 6.63 -2.73
C GLY A 126 -8.91 6.70 -1.27
N ASN A 127 -9.83 7.05 -0.36
CA ASN A 127 -9.54 7.08 1.08
C ASN A 127 -9.16 5.70 1.62
N LEU A 128 -9.88 4.66 1.21
CA LEU A 128 -9.60 3.28 1.62
C LEU A 128 -8.27 2.76 1.05
N ALA A 129 -7.92 3.12 -0.18
CA ALA A 129 -6.61 2.77 -0.76
C ALA A 129 -5.46 3.38 0.08
N ARG A 130 -5.59 4.65 0.47
CA ARG A 130 -4.64 5.31 1.39
C ARG A 130 -4.63 4.65 2.77
N ASP A 131 -5.78 4.26 3.31
CA ASP A 131 -5.85 3.57 4.60
C ASP A 131 -5.16 2.20 4.56
N ARG A 132 -5.32 1.44 3.48
CA ARG A 132 -4.64 0.14 3.31
C ARG A 132 -3.13 0.29 3.14
N PHE A 133 -2.67 1.30 2.40
CA PHE A 133 -1.24 1.58 2.29
C PHE A 133 -0.66 2.05 3.65
N GLN A 134 -1.40 2.86 4.40
CA GLN A 134 -1.01 3.25 5.76
C GLN A 134 -0.92 2.03 6.69
N TYR A 135 -1.86 1.09 6.60
CA TYR A 135 -1.80 -0.17 7.35
C TYR A 135 -0.55 -0.98 6.98
N LEU A 136 -0.25 -1.15 5.69
CA LEU A 136 1.00 -1.76 5.23
C LEU A 136 2.24 -1.08 5.84
N CYS A 137 2.27 0.26 5.88
CA CYS A 137 3.37 1.02 6.48
C CYS A 137 3.53 0.73 7.98
N ILE A 138 2.43 0.68 8.73
CA ILE A 138 2.44 0.38 10.17
C ILE A 138 3.02 -1.03 10.41
N LEU A 139 2.57 -2.02 9.66
CA LEU A 139 3.07 -3.40 9.75
C LEU A 139 4.58 -3.50 9.45
N LEU A 140 5.10 -2.59 8.63
CA LEU A 140 6.53 -2.48 8.29
C LEU A 140 7.33 -1.60 9.24
N GLY A 141 6.73 -1.13 10.35
CA GLY A 141 7.41 -0.25 11.31
C GLY A 141 7.73 1.14 10.77
N LYS A 142 6.98 1.62 9.77
CA LYS A 142 7.20 2.93 9.13
C LYS A 142 6.36 4.01 9.79
N ALA A 143 6.99 5.15 10.07
CA ALA A 143 6.27 6.36 10.45
C ALA A 143 5.46 6.87 9.25
N THR A 144 4.21 7.24 9.49
CA THR A 144 3.28 7.55 8.39
C THR A 144 2.32 8.71 8.70
N LEU A 145 1.96 9.45 7.67
CA LEU A 145 0.96 10.51 7.69
C LEU A 145 0.03 10.36 6.48
N LYS A 146 -1.27 10.21 6.73
CA LYS A 146 -2.29 10.20 5.67
C LYS A 146 -2.72 11.63 5.35
N GLY A 147 -2.35 12.11 4.17
CA GLY A 147 -2.84 13.37 3.59
C GLY A 147 -4.09 13.19 2.73
N LYS A 148 -4.49 14.26 2.04
CA LYS A 148 -5.68 14.27 1.17
C LYS A 148 -5.51 13.41 -0.10
N LYS A 149 -4.29 13.34 -0.66
CA LYS A 149 -4.00 12.63 -1.93
C LYS A 149 -2.89 11.59 -1.82
N TYR A 150 -2.19 11.53 -0.70
CA TYR A 150 -1.03 10.68 -0.51
C TYR A 150 -0.91 10.18 0.92
N VAL A 151 -0.05 9.18 1.10
CA VAL A 151 0.44 8.72 2.40
C VAL A 151 1.95 8.89 2.41
N THR A 152 2.47 9.62 3.40
CA THR A 152 3.91 9.67 3.66
C THR A 152 4.33 8.40 4.38
N SER A 153 5.46 7.81 4.01
CA SER A 153 6.03 6.62 4.65
C SER A 153 7.54 6.81 4.85
N ARG A 154 7.97 7.01 6.10
CA ARG A 154 9.37 7.20 6.47
C ARG A 154 9.87 6.06 7.32
N ILE A 155 11.15 5.72 7.17
CA ILE A 155 11.83 4.88 8.15
C ILE A 155 11.84 5.69 9.45
N GLY A 156 11.25 5.15 10.51
CA GLY A 156 11.32 5.79 11.81
C GLY A 156 12.79 5.86 12.24
N LYS A 157 13.39 7.06 12.24
CA LYS A 157 14.71 7.29 12.85
C LYS A 157 14.63 7.55 14.36
N TYR A 158 13.41 7.67 14.90
CA TYR A 158 13.19 8.07 16.28
C TYR A 158 12.09 7.20 16.89
N THR A 159 12.50 6.27 17.75
CA THR A 159 11.68 5.62 18.78
C THR A 159 11.68 6.42 20.07
N SER A 160 12.05 7.71 20.05
CA SER A 160 12.05 8.51 21.27
C SER A 160 10.61 8.78 21.71
N ILE A 161 10.23 8.17 22.83
CA ILE A 161 9.06 8.53 23.60
C ILE A 161 9.34 9.93 24.17
N ALA A 162 9.01 10.97 23.41
CA ALA A 162 9.16 12.35 23.87
C ALA A 162 8.00 12.69 24.83
N THR A 163 7.98 12.10 26.03
CA THR A 163 7.02 12.49 27.08
C THR A 163 7.26 13.91 27.60
N SER A 164 8.48 14.44 27.43
CA SER A 164 8.92 15.73 28.00
C SER A 164 8.85 16.93 27.05
N ARG A 165 8.61 16.74 25.75
CA ARG A 165 8.73 17.82 24.74
C ARG A 165 7.40 18.42 24.26
N PHE A 166 6.26 17.96 24.78
CA PHE A 166 4.97 18.53 24.41
C PHE A 166 4.50 19.49 25.50
N PRO A 167 4.11 20.73 25.15
CA PRO A 167 3.55 21.66 26.12
C PRO A 167 2.30 21.04 26.76
N LYS A 168 2.36 20.80 28.06
CA LYS A 168 1.25 20.22 28.83
C LYS A 168 0.19 21.31 29.02
N ARG A 169 -0.80 21.37 28.12
CA ARG A 169 -1.94 22.25 28.28
C ARG A 169 -2.99 21.58 29.17
N LYS A 170 -3.19 22.09 30.39
CA LYS A 170 -4.34 21.73 31.22
C LYS A 170 -5.61 22.33 30.59
N THR A 171 -6.70 21.58 30.56
CA THR A 171 -8.00 22.02 30.06
C THR A 171 -9.06 21.45 30.98
N LYS A 172 -10.00 22.29 31.43
CA LYS A 172 -11.19 21.81 32.15
C LYS A 172 -12.03 21.01 31.15
N TYR A 173 -12.32 19.75 31.48
CA TYR A 173 -13.11 18.83 30.65
C TYR A 173 -14.17 18.19 31.55
N SER A 174 -15.43 18.27 31.14
CA SER A 174 -16.60 17.77 31.90
C SER A 174 -17.24 16.54 31.26
N GLY A 175 -16.61 15.96 30.24
CA GLY A 175 -17.08 14.74 29.58
C GLY A 175 -16.51 13.46 30.19
N ILE A 176 -16.95 12.31 29.67
CA ILE A 176 -16.44 11.00 30.06
C ILE A 176 -15.04 10.79 29.46
N VAL A 177 -14.07 10.48 30.31
CA VAL A 177 -12.74 10.02 29.91
C VAL A 177 -12.71 8.50 29.97
N TRP A 178 -12.32 7.85 28.88
CA TRP A 178 -12.25 6.40 28.78
C TRP A 178 -10.84 5.96 28.37
N CYS A 179 -10.33 4.88 28.96
CA CYS A 179 -9.12 4.19 28.52
C CYS A 179 -9.51 2.75 28.15
N PRO A 180 -9.45 2.36 26.87
CA PRO A 180 -9.72 0.97 26.50
C PRO A 180 -8.68 0.07 27.16
N THR A 181 -9.11 -1.05 27.73
CA THR A 181 -8.24 -2.09 28.28
C THR A 181 -8.40 -3.34 27.44
N ILE A 182 -7.29 -3.82 26.88
CA ILE A 182 -7.23 -5.00 26.00
C ILE A 182 -6.11 -5.93 26.47
N ALA A 183 -6.28 -7.23 26.21
CA ALA A 183 -5.44 -8.28 26.78
C ALA A 183 -3.94 -8.11 26.50
N ASN A 184 -3.56 -7.59 25.33
CA ASN A 184 -2.16 -7.38 24.97
C ASN A 184 -1.59 -6.02 25.45
N GLY A 185 -2.41 -5.16 26.06
CA GLY A 185 -1.97 -3.87 26.61
C GLY A 185 -1.66 -2.76 25.60
N PHE A 186 -1.78 -3.01 24.28
CA PHE A 186 -1.37 -2.06 23.23
C PHE A 186 -2.51 -1.61 22.34
N VAL A 187 -2.84 -0.33 22.41
CA VAL A 187 -3.91 0.30 21.62
C VAL A 187 -3.30 1.01 20.43
N VAL A 188 -3.78 0.68 19.23
CA VAL A 188 -3.44 1.41 18.00
C VAL A 188 -4.45 2.52 17.81
N VAL A 189 -4.00 3.77 17.87
CA VAL A 189 -4.85 4.95 17.70
C VAL A 189 -4.40 5.72 16.47
N ARG A 190 -5.34 6.39 15.79
CA ARG A 190 -5.02 7.28 14.68
C ARG A 190 -5.70 8.63 14.87
N ARG A 191 -4.90 9.69 14.97
CA ARG A 191 -5.37 11.08 15.11
C ARG A 191 -4.83 11.93 13.97
N ASN A 192 -5.70 12.67 13.29
CA ASN A 192 -5.34 13.56 12.17
C ASN A 192 -4.44 12.87 11.11
N GLY A 193 -4.78 11.62 10.77
CA GLY A 193 -4.04 10.84 9.78
C GLY A 193 -2.69 10.27 10.26
N LYS A 194 -2.32 10.46 11.53
CA LYS A 194 -1.10 9.92 12.15
C LYS A 194 -1.44 8.77 13.09
N PRO A 195 -1.01 7.53 12.79
CA PRO A 195 -1.15 6.42 13.72
C PRO A 195 -0.06 6.49 14.79
N PHE A 196 -0.40 6.04 16.00
CA PHE A 196 0.54 5.78 17.09
C PHE A 196 0.05 4.58 17.89
N ILE A 197 0.99 3.88 18.52
CA ILE A 197 0.72 2.76 19.40
C ILE A 197 0.96 3.25 20.81
N SER A 198 -0.03 3.09 21.68
CA SER A 198 0.03 3.49 23.09
C SER A 198 -0.21 2.28 23.99
N GLY A 199 0.43 2.27 25.15
CA GLY A 199 0.03 1.40 26.25
C GLY A 199 -1.28 1.88 26.89
N ASN A 200 -1.92 1.01 27.66
CA ASN A 200 -3.04 1.38 28.54
C ASN A 200 -2.56 2.37 29.62
N SER A 201 -3.44 3.27 30.06
CA SER A 201 -3.15 4.32 31.05
C SER A 201 -2.77 3.81 32.45
N ALA A 202 -2.74 2.49 32.68
CA ALA A 202 -2.56 1.87 34.00
C ALA A 202 -1.22 1.14 34.23
N TYR A 203 -0.24 1.18 33.33
CA TYR A 203 1.04 0.49 33.56
C TYR A 203 2.27 1.42 33.46
N PRO A 204 2.86 1.83 34.61
CA PRO A 204 4.11 2.60 34.65
C PRO A 204 5.40 1.77 34.44
N SER A 205 5.38 0.45 34.28
CA SER A 205 6.58 -0.37 34.58
C SER A 205 7.02 -1.46 33.59
N MET A 206 6.56 -1.53 32.34
CA MET A 206 6.95 -2.65 31.44
C MET A 206 7.64 -2.27 30.12
N ILE A 207 8.58 -1.31 30.15
CA ILE A 207 9.60 -1.21 29.11
C ILE A 207 10.99 -1.10 29.75
N THR A 208 11.41 -2.19 30.38
CA THR A 208 12.81 -2.55 30.58
C THR A 208 12.90 -4.05 30.37
N ASN A 209 13.47 -4.44 29.23
CA ASN A 209 14.24 -5.67 29.00
C ASN A 209 15.09 -5.43 27.75
#